data_AF-A0A1F3TPM3-F1
#
_entry.id   AF-A0A1F3TPM3-F1
#
_cell.length_a   1.000
_cell.length_b   1.000
_cell.length_c   1.000
_cell.angle_alpha   90.00
_cell.angle_beta   90.00
_cell.angle_gamma   90.00
#
_symmetry.space_group_name_H-M   'P 1'
#
loop_
_entity.id
_entity.type
_entity.pdbx_description
1 polymer ?
#
loop_
_entity_poly.entity_id
_entity_poly.type
_entity_poly.pdbx_seq_one_letter_code
_entity_poly.pdbx_strand_id
1 'polypeptide(L)'
;MKILLLSLSLFIFTNMAQAQSCNIKLQGGIDTWPWQVAQPFPWNNIQGVWKLDSETDSYFKMRVTGQNKKGKILNITKYTIENCNRPIATGVGFVDSFEKNIVRGIISDKTLRYQMTLGFFNPKQLAEDSPLCEDQVLAASIEVIGQKGGISSPIDPGAYEIELMVLKKVSNSLDFYCRGPAAH
;
A
#
# COMPACT_ATOMS: atom_id res chain seq x y z
N MET A 1 32.07 30.20 -48.68
CA MET A 1 31.83 29.26 -47.56
C MET A 1 30.98 29.94 -46.51
N LYS A 2 29.69 29.60 -46.39
CA LYS A 2 28.82 30.06 -45.31
C LYS A 2 28.13 28.82 -44.75
N ILE A 3 28.48 28.45 -43.52
CA ILE A 3 27.91 27.34 -42.77
C ILE A 3 26.63 27.87 -42.13
N LEU A 4 25.48 27.36 -42.54
CA LEU A 4 24.18 27.66 -41.94
C LEU A 4 23.96 26.66 -40.79
N LEU A 5 24.16 27.09 -39.56
CA LEU A 5 23.82 26.32 -38.36
C LEU A 5 22.32 26.52 -38.07
N LEU A 6 21.50 25.55 -38.48
CA LEU A 6 20.11 25.46 -38.04
C LEU A 6 20.08 24.91 -36.60
N SER A 7 19.78 25.79 -35.65
CA SER A 7 19.56 25.46 -34.25
C SER A 7 18.23 24.70 -34.09
N LEU A 8 18.31 23.41 -33.80
CA LEU A 8 17.16 22.57 -33.47
C LEU A 8 16.82 22.74 -31.99
N SER A 9 15.93 23.68 -31.67
CA SER A 9 15.44 23.91 -30.31
C SER A 9 14.49 22.78 -29.90
N LEU A 10 15.03 21.74 -29.27
CA LEU A 10 14.26 20.63 -28.71
C LEU A 10 13.54 21.10 -27.44
N PHE A 11 12.29 21.56 -27.57
CA PHE A 11 11.42 21.82 -26.42
C PHE A 11 11.01 20.47 -25.80
N ILE A 12 11.75 20.04 -24.79
CA ILE A 12 11.34 18.93 -23.92
C ILE A 12 10.26 19.47 -23.00
N PHE A 13 9.00 19.29 -23.38
CA PHE A 13 7.87 19.43 -22.45
C PHE A 13 7.98 18.28 -21.44
N THR A 14 8.64 18.52 -20.32
CA THR A 14 8.49 17.66 -19.15
C THR A 14 7.07 17.82 -18.66
N ASN A 15 6.18 16.91 -19.04
CA ASN A 15 4.89 16.74 -18.39
C ASN A 15 5.14 16.40 -16.92
N MET A 16 5.16 17.42 -16.06
CA MET A 16 4.99 17.22 -14.64
C MET A 16 3.54 16.82 -14.43
N ALA A 17 3.27 15.51 -14.48
CA ALA A 17 2.02 14.97 -14.00
C ALA A 17 1.92 15.30 -12.52
N GLN A 18 1.17 16.35 -12.21
CA GLN A 18 0.86 16.75 -10.85
C GLN A 18 -0.06 15.67 -10.28
N ALA A 19 0.48 14.80 -9.42
CA ALA A 19 -0.29 13.78 -8.74
C ALA A 19 -1.39 14.46 -7.91
N GLN A 20 -2.63 14.44 -8.41
CA GLN A 20 -3.78 14.93 -7.67
C GLN A 20 -3.90 14.12 -6.37
N SER A 21 -3.92 14.82 -5.23
CA SER A 21 -4.11 14.20 -3.93
C SER A 21 -5.52 13.64 -3.85
N CYS A 22 -5.67 12.35 -4.15
CA CYS A 22 -6.91 11.61 -3.98
C CYS A 22 -7.25 11.55 -2.49
N ASN A 23 -8.23 12.32 -2.00
CA ASN A 23 -8.67 12.26 -0.60
C ASN A 23 -9.96 11.45 -0.53
N ILE A 24 -9.85 10.12 -0.52
CA ILE A 24 -11.02 9.25 -0.31
C ILE A 24 -11.36 9.27 1.18
N LYS A 25 -12.51 9.85 1.51
CA LYS A 25 -13.10 9.67 2.85
C LYS A 25 -13.68 8.27 2.93
N LEU A 26 -12.97 7.38 3.61
CA LEU A 26 -13.45 6.05 3.94
C LEU A 26 -14.66 6.19 4.88
N GLN A 27 -15.81 5.64 4.48
CA GLN A 27 -17.00 5.57 5.34
C GLN A 27 -17.18 4.14 5.85
N GLY A 28 -17.46 4.00 7.15
CA GLY A 28 -17.68 2.70 7.80
C GLY A 28 -16.41 2.04 8.36
N GLY A 29 -16.59 0.88 8.98
CA GLY A 29 -15.52 0.03 9.49
C GLY A 29 -15.16 -1.10 8.51
N ILE A 30 -14.19 -1.94 8.89
CA ILE A 30 -13.73 -3.08 8.09
C ILE A 30 -14.86 -4.02 7.66
N ASP A 31 -15.82 -4.25 8.55
CA ASP A 31 -16.92 -5.19 8.35
C ASP A 31 -17.96 -4.67 7.36
N THR A 32 -18.00 -3.34 7.19
CA THR A 32 -18.93 -2.67 6.28
C THR A 32 -18.28 -2.25 4.96
N TRP A 33 -16.95 -2.39 4.85
CA TRP A 33 -16.23 -2.01 3.63
C TRP A 33 -16.58 -2.95 2.46
N PRO A 34 -16.80 -2.43 1.23
CA PRO A 34 -17.33 -3.23 0.13
C PRO A 34 -16.29 -4.13 -0.53
N TRP A 35 -15.65 -5.04 0.21
CA TRP A 35 -14.63 -5.96 -0.30
C TRP A 35 -15.07 -6.77 -1.53
N GLN A 36 -16.37 -7.03 -1.67
CA GLN A 36 -16.97 -7.71 -2.82
C GLN A 36 -16.79 -6.98 -4.15
N VAL A 37 -16.57 -5.65 -4.15
CA VAL A 37 -16.32 -4.88 -5.38
C VAL A 37 -14.83 -4.71 -5.68
N ALA A 38 -13.96 -5.36 -4.89
CA ALA A 38 -12.52 -5.36 -5.13
C ALA A 38 -12.21 -5.89 -6.54
N GLN A 39 -11.39 -5.12 -7.25
CA GLN A 39 -10.89 -5.43 -8.59
C GLN A 39 -9.85 -6.56 -8.52
N PRO A 40 -9.58 -7.24 -9.66
CA PRO A 40 -8.49 -8.20 -9.73
C PRO A 40 -7.19 -7.62 -9.17
N PHE A 41 -6.60 -8.32 -8.19
CA PHE A 41 -5.45 -7.80 -7.47
C PHE A 41 -4.28 -7.53 -8.44
N PRO A 42 -3.67 -6.34 -8.43
CA PRO A 42 -2.78 -5.88 -9.50
C PRO A 42 -1.36 -6.44 -9.34
N TRP A 43 -1.20 -7.76 -9.40
CA TRP A 43 0.08 -8.45 -9.13
C TRP A 43 1.29 -7.94 -9.91
N ASN A 44 1.09 -7.47 -11.14
CA ASN A 44 2.19 -6.94 -11.96
C ASN A 44 2.61 -5.52 -11.54
N ASN A 45 1.70 -4.77 -10.90
CA ASN A 45 1.87 -3.37 -10.55
C ASN A 45 1.94 -3.13 -9.03
N ILE A 46 1.72 -4.15 -8.19
CA ILE A 46 1.76 -4.01 -6.73
C ILE A 46 3.18 -3.80 -6.20
N GLN A 47 4.19 -4.29 -6.92
CA GLN A 47 5.59 -4.17 -6.49
C GLN A 47 6.01 -2.70 -6.37
N GLY A 48 6.61 -2.34 -5.24
CA GLY A 48 7.10 -0.99 -4.99
C GLY A 48 6.93 -0.56 -3.54
N VAL A 49 6.89 0.76 -3.33
CA VAL A 49 6.62 1.38 -2.03
C VAL A 49 5.32 2.16 -2.10
N TRP A 50 4.50 1.95 -1.07
CA TRP A 50 3.20 2.55 -0.87
C TRP A 50 3.21 3.35 0.42
N LYS A 51 2.71 4.59 0.41
CA LYS A 51 2.58 5.45 1.58
C LYS A 51 1.13 5.43 2.04
N LEU A 52 0.91 5.39 3.36
CA LEU A 52 -0.40 5.60 3.97
C LEU A 52 -0.90 7.02 3.65
N ASP A 53 -2.11 7.12 3.14
CA ASP A 53 -2.75 8.37 2.78
C ASP A 53 -3.36 9.05 4.02
N SER A 54 -2.51 9.37 4.99
CA SER A 54 -2.85 10.10 6.20
C SER A 54 -1.70 11.01 6.61
N GLU A 55 -1.87 11.77 7.70
CA GLU A 55 -0.81 12.58 8.28
C GLU A 55 0.35 11.73 8.84
N THR A 56 0.13 10.43 9.06
CA THR A 56 1.19 9.54 9.54
C THR A 56 2.11 9.09 8.41
N ASP A 57 3.41 9.21 8.65
CA ASP A 57 4.45 8.79 7.70
C ASP A 57 4.74 7.29 7.79
N SER A 58 3.74 6.47 7.45
CA SER A 58 3.88 5.02 7.31
C SER A 58 4.08 4.60 5.85
N TYR A 59 5.08 3.76 5.62
CA TYR A 59 5.42 3.24 4.29
C TYR A 59 5.38 1.72 4.28
N PHE A 60 4.85 1.14 3.21
CA PHE A 60 4.75 -0.29 2.97
C PHE A 60 5.51 -0.65 1.70
N LYS A 61 6.58 -1.42 1.86
CA LYS A 61 7.31 -2.03 0.76
C LYS A 61 6.66 -3.37 0.44
N MET A 62 6.22 -3.52 -0.81
CA MET A 62 5.52 -4.70 -1.29
C MET A 62 6.33 -5.35 -2.41
N ARG A 63 6.64 -6.63 -2.25
CA ARG A 63 7.42 -7.41 -3.23
C ARG A 63 6.72 -8.73 -3.52
N VAL A 64 6.47 -9.01 -4.78
CA VAL A 64 5.99 -10.34 -5.18
C VAL A 64 7.18 -11.29 -5.14
N THR A 65 7.14 -12.29 -4.28
CA THR A 65 8.28 -13.21 -4.03
C THR A 65 8.04 -14.63 -4.53
N GLY A 66 6.79 -14.97 -4.83
CA GLY A 66 6.44 -16.26 -5.40
C GLY A 66 5.18 -16.18 -6.22
N GLN A 67 5.17 -16.85 -7.37
CA GLN A 67 3.98 -17.03 -8.19
C GLN A 67 4.03 -18.44 -8.77
N ASN A 68 3.03 -19.26 -8.43
CA ASN A 68 2.88 -20.60 -9.00
C ASN A 68 1.39 -20.87 -9.29
N LYS A 69 1.07 -22.10 -9.74
CA LYS A 69 -0.32 -22.50 -10.04
C LYS A 69 -1.24 -22.50 -8.81
N LYS A 70 -0.68 -22.58 -7.59
CA LYS A 70 -1.41 -22.65 -6.33
C LYS A 70 -1.66 -21.28 -5.69
N GLY A 71 -0.94 -20.25 -6.11
CA GLY A 71 -1.14 -18.90 -5.59
C GLY A 71 0.04 -17.98 -5.83
N LYS A 72 -0.12 -16.74 -5.34
CA LYS A 72 0.89 -15.69 -5.39
C LYS A 72 1.18 -15.21 -3.98
N ILE A 73 2.45 -14.91 -3.73
CA ILE A 73 2.99 -14.53 -2.42
C ILE A 73 3.51 -13.10 -2.52
N LEU A 74 3.06 -12.26 -1.59
CA LEU A 74 3.44 -10.86 -1.45
C LEU A 74 4.17 -10.68 -0.12
N ASN A 75 5.47 -10.40 -0.16
CA ASN A 75 6.16 -9.92 1.03
C ASN A 75 5.76 -8.47 1.29
N ILE A 76 5.36 -8.19 2.52
CA ILE A 76 4.95 -6.87 2.99
C ILE A 76 5.90 -6.44 4.10
N THR A 77 6.41 -5.23 4.01
CA THR A 77 7.33 -4.67 5.01
C THR A 77 6.95 -3.24 5.33
N LYS A 78 6.66 -2.96 6.60
CA LYS A 78 6.28 -1.64 7.09
C LYS A 78 7.51 -0.90 7.63
N TYR A 79 7.62 0.37 7.28
CA TYR A 79 8.61 1.34 7.75
C TYR A 79 7.91 2.61 8.22
N THR A 80 8.61 3.40 9.04
CA THR A 80 8.26 4.79 9.35
C THR A 80 9.34 5.72 8.82
N ILE A 81 9.03 7.00 8.61
CA ILE A 81 10.04 7.98 8.15
C ILE A 81 11.21 8.13 9.13
N GLU A 82 10.96 7.95 10.42
CA GLU A 82 11.99 8.00 11.47
C GLU A 82 12.96 6.81 11.39
N ASN A 83 12.51 5.68 10.85
CA ASN A 83 13.28 4.43 10.81
C ASN A 83 13.19 3.76 9.44
N CYS A 84 13.69 4.45 8.42
CA CYS A 84 13.72 3.96 7.04
C CYS A 84 14.71 2.82 6.80
N ASN A 85 15.64 2.59 7.72
CA ASN A 85 16.71 1.59 7.57
C ASN A 85 16.35 0.23 8.21
N ARG A 86 15.35 0.18 9.09
CA ARG A 86 14.92 -1.06 9.74
C ARG A 86 13.41 -1.19 9.69
N PRO A 87 12.89 -2.34 9.23
CA PRO A 87 11.46 -2.55 9.19
C PRO A 87 10.89 -2.59 10.62
N ILE A 88 9.75 -1.93 10.82
CA ILE A 88 9.01 -1.99 12.08
C ILE A 88 8.09 -3.20 12.12
N ALA A 89 7.61 -3.66 10.97
CA ALA A 89 6.86 -4.90 10.83
C ALA A 89 7.16 -5.58 9.50
N THR A 90 7.08 -6.92 9.48
CA THR A 90 7.29 -7.73 8.28
C THR A 90 6.25 -8.83 8.22
N GLY A 91 5.89 -9.24 7.01
CA GLY A 91 4.96 -10.33 6.83
C GLY A 91 4.80 -10.79 5.40
N VAL A 92 3.83 -11.67 5.22
CA VAL A 92 3.52 -12.29 3.94
C VAL A 92 2.02 -12.28 3.75
N GLY A 93 1.60 -11.78 2.58
CA GLY A 93 0.25 -11.90 2.05
C GLY A 93 0.16 -12.98 0.99
N PHE A 94 -0.98 -13.64 0.93
CA PHE A 94 -1.33 -14.59 -0.11
C PHE A 94 -2.75 -14.33 -0.61
N VAL A 95 -3.01 -14.72 -1.84
CA VAL A 95 -4.38 -14.84 -2.37
C VAL A 95 -4.80 -16.30 -2.25
N ASP A 96 -5.98 -16.50 -1.68
CA ASP A 96 -6.65 -17.80 -1.72
C ASP A 96 -7.26 -18.03 -3.12
N SER A 97 -7.34 -19.30 -3.50
CA SER A 97 -8.06 -19.78 -4.68
C SER A 97 -9.53 -19.32 -4.76
N PHE A 98 -10.18 -19.08 -3.61
CA PHE A 98 -11.57 -18.63 -3.53
C PHE A 98 -11.72 -17.10 -3.57
N GLU A 99 -10.81 -16.33 -2.96
CA GLU A 99 -10.83 -14.87 -2.90
C GLU A 99 -9.70 -14.25 -3.74
N LYS A 100 -9.80 -14.38 -5.06
CA LYS A 100 -8.71 -14.04 -6.01
C LYS A 100 -8.32 -12.55 -6.04
N ASN A 101 -9.19 -11.68 -5.53
CA ASN A 101 -9.06 -10.23 -5.61
C ASN A 101 -8.53 -9.60 -4.31
N ILE A 102 -8.47 -10.38 -3.23
CA ILE A 102 -8.12 -9.90 -1.89
C ILE A 102 -6.87 -10.64 -1.42
N VAL A 103 -5.84 -9.89 -1.07
CA VAL A 103 -4.66 -10.46 -0.41
C VAL A 103 -4.89 -10.43 1.09
N ARG A 104 -4.83 -11.60 1.74
CA ARG A 104 -4.80 -11.71 3.20
C ARG A 104 -3.39 -12.04 3.63
N GLY A 105 -2.87 -11.31 4.60
CA GLY A 105 -1.51 -11.49 5.08
C GLY A 105 -1.39 -11.41 6.58
N ILE A 106 -0.35 -12.05 7.10
CA ILE A 106 0.06 -11.88 8.48
C ILE A 106 1.33 -11.04 8.49
N ILE A 107 1.26 -9.89 9.15
CA ILE A 107 2.42 -9.05 9.45
C ILE A 107 2.70 -9.10 10.96
N SER A 108 3.95 -8.90 11.37
CA SER A 108 4.30 -8.90 12.79
C SER A 108 5.41 -7.90 13.04
N ASP A 109 5.31 -7.18 14.15
CA ASP A 109 6.37 -6.31 14.64
C ASP A 109 7.23 -7.06 15.68
N LYS A 110 7.73 -6.39 16.71
CA LYS A 110 8.48 -7.04 17.80
C LYS A 110 7.57 -7.73 18.84
N THR A 111 6.33 -7.28 18.97
CA THR A 111 5.42 -7.60 20.08
C THR A 111 4.12 -8.25 19.63
N LEU A 112 3.59 -7.84 18.48
CA LEU A 112 2.26 -8.13 18.00
C LEU A 112 2.28 -8.80 16.62
N ARG A 113 1.21 -9.54 16.37
CA ARG A 113 0.85 -10.14 15.10
C ARG A 113 -0.43 -9.47 14.63
N TYR A 114 -0.47 -9.14 13.36
CA TYR A 114 -1.62 -8.50 12.74
C TYR A 114 -2.06 -9.28 11.50
N GLN A 115 -3.37 -9.35 11.30
CA GLN A 115 -3.95 -9.70 10.03
C GLN A 115 -4.10 -8.42 9.20
N MET A 116 -3.52 -8.44 8.01
CA MET A 116 -3.63 -7.37 7.03
C MET A 116 -4.44 -7.85 5.84
N THR A 117 -5.52 -7.14 5.51
CA THR A 117 -6.30 -7.40 4.30
C THR A 117 -6.02 -6.29 3.30
N LEU A 118 -5.73 -6.65 2.05
CA LEU A 118 -5.46 -5.72 0.96
C LEU A 118 -6.43 -5.96 -0.19
N GLY A 119 -6.99 -4.87 -0.71
CA GLY A 119 -7.86 -4.90 -1.88
C GLY A 119 -7.60 -3.71 -2.78
N PHE A 120 -7.80 -3.91 -4.08
CA PHE A 120 -7.63 -2.85 -5.07
C PHE A 120 -9.01 -2.43 -5.58
N PHE A 121 -9.27 -1.13 -5.64
CA PHE A 121 -10.61 -0.63 -5.89
C PHE A 121 -10.60 0.48 -6.95
N ASN A 122 -11.71 0.58 -7.67
CA ASN A 122 -12.01 1.80 -8.41
C ASN A 122 -12.62 2.80 -7.42
N PRO A 123 -12.05 4.02 -7.27
CA PRO A 123 -12.56 5.03 -6.34
C PRO A 123 -14.06 5.34 -6.50
N LYS A 124 -14.60 5.27 -7.72
CA LYS A 124 -16.03 5.48 -8.00
C LYS A 124 -16.94 4.45 -7.33
N GLN A 125 -16.41 3.29 -6.97
CA GLN A 125 -17.15 2.22 -6.26
C GLN A 125 -17.10 2.38 -4.74
N LEU A 126 -16.27 3.30 -4.22
CA LEU A 126 -16.03 3.49 -2.80
C LEU A 126 -16.74 4.71 -2.22
N ALA A 127 -16.98 5.75 -3.03
CA ALA A 127 -17.74 6.93 -2.61
C ALA A 127 -18.48 7.54 -3.81
N GLU A 128 -19.76 7.88 -3.62
CA GLU A 128 -20.62 8.49 -4.65
C GLU A 128 -20.10 9.86 -5.11
N ASP A 129 -19.42 10.61 -4.22
CA ASP A 129 -18.93 11.97 -4.47
C ASP A 129 -17.39 12.07 -4.60
N SER A 130 -16.68 10.98 -4.89
CA SER A 130 -15.21 11.02 -4.93
C SER A 130 -14.70 11.87 -6.10
N PRO A 131 -13.98 12.98 -5.87
CA PRO A 131 -13.44 13.81 -6.94
C PRO A 131 -12.38 13.03 -7.70
N LEU A 132 -12.68 12.65 -8.96
CA LEU A 132 -11.78 12.29 -10.06
C LEU A 132 -10.44 11.65 -9.68
N CYS A 133 -10.44 10.67 -8.77
CA CYS A 133 -9.32 9.75 -8.66
C CYS A 133 -9.42 8.81 -9.87
N GLU A 134 -8.79 9.18 -10.97
CA GLU A 134 -8.75 8.32 -12.16
C GLU A 134 -7.93 7.04 -11.90
N ASP A 135 -7.02 7.10 -10.92
CA ASP A 135 -6.17 5.98 -10.53
C ASP A 135 -6.85 5.07 -9.51
N GLN A 136 -6.68 3.76 -9.73
CA GLN A 136 -7.11 2.71 -8.81
C GLN A 136 -6.40 2.87 -7.45
N VAL A 137 -7.14 2.62 -6.36
CA VAL A 137 -6.61 2.77 -4.99
C VAL A 137 -6.40 1.42 -4.32
N LEU A 138 -5.32 1.33 -3.55
CA LEU A 138 -5.06 0.21 -2.67
C LEU A 138 -5.65 0.54 -1.31
N ALA A 139 -6.67 -0.21 -0.89
CA ALA A 139 -7.17 -0.15 0.47
C ALA A 139 -6.54 -1.27 1.31
N ALA A 140 -6.29 -0.97 2.57
CA ALA A 140 -5.76 -1.91 3.54
C ALA A 140 -6.58 -1.88 4.82
N SER A 141 -6.72 -3.01 5.49
CA SER A 141 -7.11 -3.07 6.89
C SER A 141 -6.08 -3.80 7.70
N ILE A 142 -5.93 -3.41 8.97
CA ILE A 142 -5.02 -4.06 9.91
C ILE A 142 -5.78 -4.35 11.20
N GLU A 143 -5.73 -5.61 11.63
CA GLU A 143 -6.35 -6.10 12.85
C GLU A 143 -5.29 -6.82 13.69
N VAL A 144 -5.22 -6.55 15.00
CA VAL A 144 -4.32 -7.29 15.90
C VAL A 144 -4.91 -8.66 16.19
N ILE A 145 -4.17 -9.72 15.91
CA ILE A 145 -4.63 -11.11 16.08
C ILE A 145 -3.85 -11.88 17.14
N GLY A 146 -2.80 -11.30 17.72
CA GLY A 146 -1.90 -12.04 18.60
C GLY A 146 -0.70 -11.27 19.12
N GLN A 147 -0.03 -11.84 20.11
CA GLN A 147 1.35 -11.50 20.45
C GLN A 147 2.34 -12.37 19.65
N LYS A 148 3.54 -11.86 19.41
CA LYS A 148 4.63 -12.57 18.74
C LYS A 148 5.44 -13.38 19.77
N GLY A 149 5.21 -14.70 19.85
CA GLY A 149 6.01 -15.62 20.69
C GLY A 149 5.24 -16.63 21.55
N GLY A 150 3.90 -16.59 21.63
CA GLY A 150 3.08 -17.43 22.53
C GLY A 150 3.14 -16.95 24.00
N ILE A 151 2.22 -17.19 24.93
CA ILE A 151 0.96 -17.95 25.01
C ILE A 151 -0.22 -16.96 24.95
N SER A 152 -1.36 -17.40 24.45
CA SER A 152 -2.61 -16.63 24.34
C SER A 152 -3.13 -16.14 25.69
N SER A 153 -2.73 -14.94 26.11
CA SER A 153 -3.65 -14.12 26.90
C SER A 153 -4.81 -13.72 25.99
N PRO A 154 -6.06 -13.78 26.46
CA PRO A 154 -7.18 -13.18 25.74
C PRO A 154 -6.79 -11.75 25.46
N ILE A 155 -6.65 -11.41 24.18
CA ILE A 155 -6.47 -10.04 23.79
C ILE A 155 -7.87 -9.42 23.94
N ASP A 156 -7.95 -8.30 24.65
CA ASP A 156 -9.21 -7.67 25.03
C ASP A 156 -10.06 -7.32 23.79
N PRO A 157 -11.29 -7.88 23.63
CA PRO A 157 -12.19 -7.63 22.50
C PRO A 157 -12.49 -6.14 22.24
N GLY A 158 -12.35 -5.28 23.25
CA GLY A 158 -12.62 -3.84 23.15
C GLY A 158 -11.42 -2.97 22.76
N ALA A 159 -10.22 -3.55 22.60
CA ALA A 159 -8.97 -2.80 22.40
C ALA A 159 -8.55 -2.63 20.92
N TYR A 160 -9.40 -3.03 19.97
CA TYR A 160 -9.03 -3.08 18.56
C TYR A 160 -9.59 -1.91 17.78
N GLU A 161 -8.73 -0.93 17.51
CA GLU A 161 -8.98 -0.02 16.40
C GLU A 161 -8.62 -0.76 15.11
N ILE A 162 -9.66 -1.27 14.42
CA ILE A 162 -9.48 -1.78 13.06
C ILE A 162 -9.41 -0.57 12.15
N GLU A 163 -8.19 -0.23 11.75
CA GLU A 163 -7.96 0.92 10.90
C GLU A 163 -8.07 0.50 9.44
N LEU A 164 -9.08 1.07 8.75
CA LEU A 164 -9.16 1.01 7.30
C LEU A 164 -8.36 2.18 6.72
N MET A 165 -7.54 1.88 5.73
CA MET A 165 -6.50 2.75 5.22
C MET A 165 -6.53 2.81 3.70
N VAL A 166 -6.17 3.96 3.13
CA VAL A 166 -5.82 4.08 1.70
C VAL A 166 -4.30 4.19 1.57
N LEU A 167 -3.75 3.47 0.60
CA LEU A 167 -2.33 3.45 0.29
C LEU A 167 -2.11 4.03 -1.10
N LYS A 168 -1.18 4.98 -1.20
CA LYS A 168 -0.75 5.59 -2.46
C LYS A 168 0.62 5.08 -2.87
N LYS A 169 0.78 4.69 -4.13
CA LYS A 169 2.09 4.26 -4.62
C LYS A 169 3.01 5.47 -4.77
N VAL A 170 4.17 5.43 -4.11
CA VAL A 170 5.17 6.50 -4.15
C VAL A 170 6.45 6.10 -4.89
N SER A 171 6.63 4.81 -5.16
CA SER A 171 7.77 4.31 -5.94
C SER A 171 7.49 2.95 -6.55
N ASN A 172 7.93 2.72 -7.78
CA ASN A 172 8.03 1.38 -8.38
C ASN A 172 9.30 0.63 -7.95
N SER A 173 10.33 1.38 -7.51
CA SER A 173 11.59 0.82 -7.04
C SER A 173 11.47 0.36 -5.59
N LEU A 174 12.02 -0.83 -5.32
CA LEU A 174 12.17 -1.40 -3.99
C LEU A 174 13.39 -0.81 -3.24
N ASP A 175 14.26 -0.09 -3.95
CA ASP A 175 15.41 0.63 -3.42
C ASP A 175 15.03 2.05 -2.94
N PHE A 176 13.72 2.31 -2.80
CA PHE A 176 13.24 3.54 -2.21
C PHE A 176 13.67 3.62 -0.74
N TYR A 177 14.42 4.69 -0.44
CA TYR A 177 14.72 5.17 0.90
C TYR A 177 13.76 6.32 1.18
N CYS A 178 12.89 6.18 2.19
CA CYS A 178 12.23 7.36 2.72
C CYS A 178 13.34 8.29 3.25
N ARG A 179 13.38 9.52 2.74
CA ARG A 179 14.35 10.51 3.24
C ARG A 179 13.89 10.88 4.64
N GLY A 180 14.58 10.34 5.66
CA GLY A 180 14.43 10.87 7.01
C GLY A 180 14.79 12.36 7.03
N PRO A 181 14.38 13.12 8.05
CA PRO A 181 14.90 14.47 8.23
C PRO A 181 16.43 14.40 8.17
N ALA A 182 17.03 15.28 7.37
CA ALA A 182 18.49 15.40 7.34
C ALA A 182 18.95 15.57 8.80
N ALA A 183 19.85 14.70 9.26
CA ALA A 183 20.48 14.87 10.54
C ALA A 183 21.18 16.24 10.50
N HIS A 184 20.62 17.21 11.21
CA HIS A 184 21.24 18.50 11.50
C HIS A 184 22.10 18.35 12.75
#